data_AF-A0A5C8PNF7-F1
#
_entry.id   AF-A0A5C8PNF7-F1
#
_cell.length_a   1.000
_cell.length_b   1.000
_cell.length_c   1.000
_cell.angle_alpha   90.00
_cell.angle_beta   90.00
_cell.angle_gamma   90.00
#
_symmetry.space_group_name_H-M   'P 1'
#
loop_
_entity.id
_entity.type
_entity.pdbx_description
1 polymer ?
#
loop_
_entity_poly.entity_id
_entity_poly.type
_entity_poly.pdbx_seq_one_letter_code
_entity_poly.pdbx_strand_id
1 'polypeptide(L)'
;MRRLIGVAFGTASLLALSSTGTLAQIPPEWPGAARAVLSELEKGSPMAERPFKDEARQGWTLARKWRLHNNRNTEIVMAEYLAMVTLCRWSGCAKDTVAGKSIPARANDVKAEKKRYADTYAMVDASFAWLNELNGPGTEAAKKNAALWAKDKDVSAADFAISNIYALGWLLAREQPDAHRQAMMMGIFGLFVNEKAWIGDRCLDISKVATILDAPPKVESCE
;
A
#
# COMPACT_ATOMS: atom_id res chain seq x y z
N MET A 1 53.16 -53.95 28.20
CA MET A 1 51.99 -53.42 28.93
C MET A 1 51.52 -52.15 28.23
N ARG A 2 50.25 -52.13 27.79
CA ARG A 2 49.56 -50.98 27.17
C ARG A 2 49.26 -49.91 28.22
N ARG A 3 49.46 -48.61 27.89
CA ARG A 3 48.72 -47.47 28.47
C ARG A 3 48.46 -46.37 27.42
N LEU A 4 47.34 -46.55 26.72
CA LEU A 4 46.20 -45.62 26.51
C LEU A 4 46.06 -44.57 27.66
N ILE A 5 45.62 -43.29 27.58
CA ILE A 5 44.70 -42.46 26.75
C ILE A 5 45.04 -40.98 27.13
N GLY A 6 45.07 -39.99 26.21
CA GLY A 6 44.00 -39.01 25.90
C GLY A 6 43.34 -38.38 27.15
N VAL A 7 42.96 -37.12 27.29
CA VAL A 7 42.32 -36.15 26.40
C VAL A 7 42.42 -34.80 27.14
N ALA A 8 42.92 -33.76 26.47
CA ALA A 8 42.78 -32.39 26.94
C ALA A 8 41.35 -31.92 26.60
N PHE A 9 40.54 -31.64 27.62
CA PHE A 9 39.24 -31.01 27.44
C PHE A 9 39.44 -29.52 27.13
N GLY A 10 39.46 -29.20 25.83
CA GLY A 10 39.31 -27.83 25.35
C GLY A 10 37.86 -27.39 25.53
N THR A 11 37.66 -26.31 26.28
CA THR A 11 36.39 -25.60 26.41
C THR A 11 35.97 -25.03 25.06
N ALA A 12 35.03 -25.69 24.39
CA ALA A 12 34.37 -25.18 23.20
C ALA A 12 33.38 -24.07 23.61
N SER A 13 33.82 -22.81 23.56
CA SER A 13 32.91 -21.67 23.60
C SER A 13 32.10 -21.61 22.30
N LEU A 14 30.90 -22.17 22.32
CA LEU A 14 29.87 -21.93 21.31
C LEU A 14 29.49 -20.45 21.33
N LEU A 15 30.11 -19.65 20.45
CA LEU A 15 29.62 -18.33 20.07
C LEU A 15 28.29 -18.54 19.33
N ALA A 16 27.18 -18.40 20.06
CA ALA A 16 25.87 -18.21 19.47
C ALA A 16 25.89 -16.89 18.67
N LEU A 17 26.12 -16.99 17.37
CA LEU A 17 25.78 -15.94 16.40
C LEU A 17 24.25 -15.84 16.37
N SER A 18 23.68 -15.11 17.32
CA SER A 18 22.33 -14.60 17.21
C SER A 18 22.34 -13.54 16.10
N SER A 19 21.98 -13.97 14.88
CA SER A 19 21.54 -13.07 13.83
C SER A 19 20.25 -12.39 14.31
N THR A 20 20.41 -11.33 15.09
CA THR A 20 19.34 -10.36 15.28
C THR A 20 19.07 -9.76 13.91
N GLY A 21 18.07 -10.30 13.22
CA GLY A 21 17.65 -9.80 11.92
C GLY A 21 17.42 -8.31 12.05
N THR A 22 18.26 -7.53 11.40
CA THR A 22 18.13 -6.07 11.32
C THR A 22 16.72 -5.79 10.85
N LEU A 23 15.87 -5.27 11.74
CA LEU A 23 14.54 -4.84 11.34
C LEU A 23 14.75 -3.77 10.27
N ALA A 24 14.33 -4.05 9.04
CA ALA A 24 14.40 -3.08 7.94
C ALA A 24 13.84 -1.74 8.45
N GLN A 25 14.71 -0.72 8.45
CA GLN A 25 14.37 0.63 8.87
C GLN A 25 13.55 1.30 7.78
N ILE A 26 12.68 2.23 8.18
CA ILE A 26 11.96 3.07 7.23
C ILE A 26 13.00 3.95 6.54
N PRO A 27 13.02 4.05 5.20
CA PRO A 27 13.83 5.07 4.53
C PRO A 27 13.50 6.46 5.08
N PRO A 28 14.50 7.28 5.42
CA PRO A 28 14.30 8.53 6.19
C PRO A 28 13.40 9.54 5.49
N GLU A 29 13.36 9.52 4.16
CA GLU A 29 12.53 10.36 3.33
C GLU A 29 11.03 10.00 3.32
N TRP A 30 10.67 8.73 3.56
CA TRP A 30 9.32 8.22 3.32
C TRP A 30 8.28 8.84 4.24
N PRO A 31 8.55 9.03 5.56
CA PRO A 31 7.61 9.73 6.43
C PRO A 31 7.29 11.16 5.96
N GLY A 32 8.28 11.88 5.39
CA GLY A 32 8.08 13.21 4.83
C GLY A 32 7.21 13.18 3.57
N ALA A 33 7.52 12.28 2.64
CA ALA A 33 6.74 12.00 1.44
C ALA A 33 5.28 11.65 1.75
N ALA A 34 5.04 10.72 2.68
CA ALA A 34 3.70 10.31 3.07
C ALA A 34 2.89 11.46 3.66
N ARG A 35 3.51 12.30 4.50
CA ARG A 35 2.85 13.51 5.03
C ARG A 35 2.50 14.48 3.91
N ALA A 36 3.40 14.73 2.97
CA ALA A 36 3.14 15.64 1.86
C ALA A 36 1.94 15.18 1.00
N VAL A 37 1.91 13.90 0.61
CA VAL A 37 0.80 13.31 -0.16
C VAL A 37 -0.51 13.37 0.62
N LEU A 38 -0.50 12.99 1.89
CA LEU A 38 -1.70 12.95 2.73
C LEU A 38 -2.24 14.35 3.05
N SER A 39 -1.36 15.32 3.28
CA SER A 39 -1.77 16.72 3.48
C SER A 39 -2.51 17.28 2.26
N GLU A 40 -2.06 16.97 1.04
CA GLU A 40 -2.79 17.36 -0.17
C GLU A 40 -4.10 16.58 -0.31
N LEU A 41 -4.09 15.25 -0.11
CA LEU A 41 -5.31 14.43 -0.16
C LEU A 41 -6.40 14.93 0.78
N GLU A 42 -6.02 15.39 1.97
CA GLU A 42 -6.94 15.76 3.03
C GLU A 42 -7.30 17.24 3.04
N LYS A 43 -6.65 18.06 2.22
CA LYS A 43 -6.89 19.50 2.13
C LYS A 43 -8.39 19.81 2.00
N GLY A 44 -8.87 20.67 2.89
CA GLY A 44 -10.30 21.05 2.95
C GLY A 44 -11.21 20.04 3.66
N SER A 45 -10.67 18.97 4.25
CA SER A 45 -11.42 18.00 5.06
C SER A 45 -11.12 18.16 6.56
N PRO A 46 -12.01 17.68 7.46
CA PRO A 46 -11.71 17.62 8.90
C PRO A 46 -10.44 16.81 9.24
N MET A 47 -10.03 15.90 8.36
CA MET A 47 -8.80 15.12 8.57
C MET A 47 -7.53 15.99 8.45
N ALA A 48 -7.56 17.06 7.65
CA ALA A 48 -6.41 17.97 7.51
C ALA A 48 -6.09 18.73 8.81
N GLU A 49 -7.09 18.97 9.66
CA GLU A 49 -6.90 19.63 10.95
C GLU A 49 -6.30 18.68 12.00
N ARG A 50 -6.37 17.37 11.75
CA ARG A 50 -5.87 16.35 12.68
C ARG A 50 -4.35 16.22 12.57
N PRO A 51 -3.60 16.44 13.67
CA PRO A 51 -2.16 16.23 13.68
C PRO A 51 -1.80 14.80 13.26
N PHE A 52 -0.75 14.69 12.45
CA PHE A 52 -0.08 13.40 12.25
C PHE A 52 0.48 12.93 13.60
N LYS A 53 0.20 11.68 13.93
CA LYS A 53 0.72 10.95 15.07
C LYS A 53 1.75 9.94 14.52
N ASP A 54 1.62 8.69 14.94
CA ASP A 54 2.52 7.59 14.60
C ASP A 54 2.14 6.86 13.30
N GLU A 55 1.24 7.39 12.46
CA GLU A 55 0.75 6.70 11.26
C GLU A 55 1.88 6.28 10.33
N ALA A 56 2.93 7.11 10.19
CA ALA A 56 4.11 6.77 9.39
C ALA A 56 4.82 5.51 9.88
N ARG A 57 4.96 5.35 11.21
CA ARG A 57 5.62 4.20 11.84
C ARG A 57 4.71 2.98 11.88
N GLN A 58 3.44 3.19 12.20
CA GLN A 58 2.43 2.13 12.24
C GLN A 58 2.16 1.57 10.85
N GLY A 59 2.08 2.44 9.83
CA GLY A 59 1.93 2.09 8.43
C GLY A 59 3.09 1.25 7.92
N TRP A 60 4.34 1.58 8.30
CA TRP A 60 5.50 0.74 8.01
C TRP A 60 5.36 -0.67 8.61
N THR A 61 4.99 -0.73 9.89
CA THR A 61 4.80 -2.01 10.58
C THR A 61 3.71 -2.85 9.90
N LEU A 62 2.62 -2.19 9.49
CA LEU A 62 1.52 -2.80 8.78
C LEU A 62 1.93 -3.29 7.39
N ALA A 63 2.68 -2.49 6.62
CA ALA A 63 3.22 -2.87 5.31
C ALA A 63 4.13 -4.10 5.40
N ARG A 64 4.97 -4.18 6.43
CA ARG A 64 5.84 -5.37 6.63
C ARG A 64 5.02 -6.62 6.88
N LYS A 65 4.01 -6.54 7.75
CA LYS A 65 3.11 -7.66 8.03
C LYS A 65 2.31 -8.05 6.78
N TRP A 66 1.78 -7.07 6.06
CA TRP A 66 1.10 -7.26 4.78
C TRP A 66 1.98 -8.04 3.78
N ARG A 67 3.24 -7.63 3.64
CA ARG A 67 4.21 -8.26 2.75
C ARG A 67 4.52 -9.70 3.12
N LEU A 68 4.71 -9.97 4.42
CA LEU A 68 4.94 -11.31 4.94
C LEU A 68 3.77 -12.25 4.62
N HIS A 69 2.52 -11.79 4.74
CA HIS A 69 1.33 -12.61 4.48
C HIS A 69 1.00 -12.78 2.98
N ASN A 70 1.38 -11.84 2.12
CA ASN A 70 1.08 -11.90 0.69
C ASN A 70 2.20 -12.50 -0.15
N ASN A 71 3.46 -12.17 0.13
CA ASN A 71 4.63 -12.52 -0.68
C ASN A 71 5.69 -13.33 0.10
N ARG A 72 5.65 -13.33 1.44
CA ARG A 72 6.78 -13.79 2.29
C ARG A 72 8.09 -13.02 2.03
N ASN A 73 7.99 -11.83 1.43
CA ASN A 73 9.09 -10.88 1.26
C ASN A 73 9.04 -9.83 2.37
N THR A 74 10.15 -9.13 2.61
CA THR A 74 10.28 -8.01 3.55
C THR A 74 10.55 -6.67 2.87
N GLU A 75 10.91 -6.68 1.58
CA GLU A 75 11.08 -5.45 0.80
C GLU A 75 9.70 -4.83 0.52
N ILE A 76 9.52 -3.62 1.01
CA ILE A 76 8.31 -2.81 0.85
C ILE A 76 8.57 -1.82 -0.28
N VAL A 77 7.58 -1.60 -1.14
CA VAL A 77 7.60 -0.50 -2.12
C VAL A 77 6.86 0.72 -1.60
N MET A 78 7.17 1.92 -2.11
CA MET A 78 6.55 3.17 -1.66
C MET A 78 5.01 3.12 -1.73
N ALA A 79 4.43 2.51 -2.78
CA ALA A 79 2.99 2.35 -2.92
C ALA A 79 2.35 1.56 -1.75
N GLU A 80 2.98 0.46 -1.32
CA GLU A 80 2.55 -0.32 -0.15
C GLU A 80 2.65 0.52 1.13
N TYR A 81 3.72 1.29 1.28
CA TYR A 81 3.89 2.18 2.43
C TYR A 81 2.80 3.26 2.49
N LEU A 82 2.59 4.01 1.40
CA LEU A 82 1.57 5.07 1.33
C LEU A 82 0.18 4.52 1.57
N ALA A 83 -0.17 3.37 0.98
CA ALA A 83 -1.46 2.72 1.21
C ALA A 83 -1.68 2.39 2.69
N MET A 84 -0.68 1.83 3.36
CA MET A 84 -0.79 1.43 4.76
C MET A 84 -0.80 2.62 5.72
N VAL A 85 -0.03 3.69 5.44
CA VAL A 85 -0.11 4.95 6.22
C VAL A 85 -1.49 5.59 6.04
N THR A 86 -2.04 5.59 4.82
CA THR A 86 -3.39 6.11 4.54
C THR A 86 -4.45 5.35 5.33
N LEU A 87 -4.38 4.01 5.34
CA LEU A 87 -5.26 3.18 6.15
C LEU A 87 -5.16 3.50 7.64
N CYS A 88 -3.93 3.61 8.17
CA CYS A 88 -3.72 4.04 9.55
C CYS A 88 -4.34 5.41 9.84
N ARG A 89 -4.27 6.32 8.88
CA ARG A 89 -4.79 7.68 9.03
C ARG A 89 -6.32 7.71 9.03
N TRP A 90 -6.97 6.82 8.29
CA TRP A 90 -8.42 6.74 8.18
C TRP A 90 -9.11 5.90 9.26
N SER A 91 -8.64 4.68 9.50
CA SER A 91 -9.30 3.74 10.43
C SER A 91 -8.62 3.64 11.79
N GLY A 92 -7.47 4.30 11.95
CA GLY A 92 -6.56 4.03 13.06
C GLY A 92 -5.80 2.71 12.85
N CYS A 93 -4.61 2.62 13.44
CA CYS A 93 -3.74 1.44 13.35
C CYS A 93 -3.50 0.75 14.70
N ALA A 94 -4.54 0.70 15.53
CA ALA A 94 -4.52 -0.19 16.68
C ALA A 94 -4.76 -1.63 16.20
N LYS A 95 -3.74 -2.49 16.33
CA LYS A 95 -3.82 -3.96 16.28
C LYS A 95 -4.04 -4.62 14.90
N ASP A 96 -3.04 -4.57 14.03
CA ASP A 96 -2.86 -5.57 12.95
C ASP A 96 -4.09 -5.86 12.08
N THR A 97 -4.88 -4.81 11.82
CA THR A 97 -6.08 -4.89 10.99
C THR A 97 -6.02 -3.92 9.83
N VAL A 98 -6.70 -4.30 8.75
CA VAL A 98 -6.96 -3.48 7.57
C VAL A 98 -8.48 -3.38 7.42
N ALA A 99 -9.00 -2.18 7.70
CA ALA A 99 -10.44 -1.90 7.71
C ALA A 99 -11.23 -2.94 8.53
N GLY A 100 -10.83 -3.12 9.80
CA GLY A 100 -11.52 -4.01 10.76
C GLY A 100 -11.25 -5.51 10.61
N LYS A 101 -10.61 -5.98 9.54
CA LYS A 101 -10.21 -7.39 9.36
C LYS A 101 -8.73 -7.59 9.69
N SER A 102 -8.36 -8.75 10.22
CA SER A 102 -6.93 -9.08 10.43
C SER A 102 -6.16 -9.10 9.10
N ILE A 103 -4.86 -8.78 9.13
CA ILE A 103 -4.00 -8.80 7.94
C ILE A 103 -4.05 -10.15 7.20
N PRO A 104 -3.97 -11.33 7.86
CA PRO A 104 -4.06 -12.61 7.17
C PRO A 104 -5.42 -12.80 6.47
N ALA A 105 -6.52 -12.40 7.12
CA ALA A 105 -7.84 -12.49 6.53
C ALA A 105 -7.94 -11.60 5.28
N ARG A 106 -7.47 -10.35 5.36
CA ARG A 106 -7.49 -9.42 4.23
C ARG A 106 -6.58 -9.87 3.08
N ALA A 107 -5.43 -10.47 3.39
CA ALA A 107 -4.54 -11.08 2.39
C ALA A 107 -5.22 -12.25 1.67
N ASN A 108 -6.00 -13.07 2.39
CA ASN A 108 -6.78 -14.14 1.79
C ASN A 108 -7.90 -13.61 0.90
N ASP A 109 -8.59 -12.53 1.29
CA ASP A 109 -9.59 -11.86 0.46
C ASP A 109 -8.97 -11.38 -0.88
N VAL A 110 -7.80 -10.74 -0.84
CA VAL A 110 -7.08 -10.31 -2.06
C VAL A 110 -6.69 -11.50 -2.94
N LYS A 111 -6.16 -12.58 -2.35
CA LYS A 111 -5.82 -13.79 -3.11
C LYS A 111 -7.05 -14.44 -3.74
N ALA A 112 -8.17 -14.48 -3.02
CA ALA A 112 -9.43 -15.00 -3.52
C ALA A 112 -9.95 -14.14 -4.68
N GLU A 113 -9.86 -12.81 -4.54
CA GLU A 113 -10.28 -11.89 -5.60
C GLU A 113 -9.45 -12.07 -6.87
N LYS A 114 -8.12 -12.11 -6.76
CA LYS A 114 -7.23 -12.34 -7.91
C LYS A 114 -7.53 -13.66 -8.64
N LYS A 115 -7.91 -14.71 -7.91
CA LYS A 115 -8.28 -16.02 -8.48
C LYS A 115 -9.59 -16.02 -9.28
N ARG A 116 -10.43 -14.99 -9.17
CA ARG A 116 -11.67 -14.87 -9.96
C ARG A 116 -11.40 -14.49 -11.42
N TYR A 117 -10.18 -14.08 -11.73
CA TYR A 117 -9.76 -13.61 -13.04
C TYR A 117 -8.70 -14.54 -13.63
N ALA A 118 -8.61 -14.57 -14.96
CA ALA A 118 -7.63 -15.41 -15.65
C ALA A 118 -6.19 -15.05 -15.26
N ASP A 119 -5.92 -13.76 -15.08
CA ASP A 119 -4.66 -13.21 -14.61
C ASP A 119 -4.86 -11.82 -13.99
N THR A 120 -3.76 -11.18 -13.60
CA THR A 120 -3.78 -9.84 -13.01
C THR A 120 -4.23 -8.75 -13.99
N TYR A 121 -3.92 -8.87 -15.29
CA TYR A 121 -4.35 -7.90 -16.29
C TYR A 121 -5.87 -7.92 -16.44
N ALA A 122 -6.46 -9.11 -16.52
CA ALA A 122 -7.91 -9.28 -16.57
C ALA A 122 -8.61 -8.73 -15.31
N MET A 123 -8.00 -8.85 -14.13
CA MET A 123 -8.50 -8.24 -12.91
C MET A 123 -8.47 -6.71 -12.98
N VAL A 124 -7.35 -6.12 -13.43
CA VAL A 124 -7.22 -4.67 -13.58
C VAL A 124 -8.22 -4.14 -14.62
N ASP A 125 -8.36 -4.81 -15.77
CA ASP A 125 -9.36 -4.45 -16.79
C ASP A 125 -10.78 -4.49 -16.23
N ALA A 126 -11.13 -5.54 -15.47
CA ALA A 126 -12.43 -5.64 -14.82
C ALA A 126 -12.69 -4.52 -13.80
N SER A 127 -11.65 -4.08 -13.09
CA SER A 127 -11.77 -2.97 -12.14
C SER A 127 -11.99 -1.62 -12.85
N PHE A 128 -11.36 -1.40 -14.01
CA PHE A 128 -11.57 -0.19 -14.80
C PHE A 128 -12.96 -0.17 -15.43
N ALA A 129 -13.44 -1.32 -15.91
CA ALA A 129 -14.82 -1.46 -16.36
C ALA A 129 -15.81 -1.12 -15.22
N TRP A 130 -15.61 -1.69 -14.03
CA TRP A 130 -16.41 -1.37 -12.85
C TRP A 130 -16.39 0.13 -12.49
N LEU A 131 -15.23 0.77 -12.52
CA LEU A 131 -15.11 2.22 -12.26
C LEU A 131 -15.89 3.05 -13.29
N ASN A 132 -15.88 2.65 -14.56
CA ASN A 132 -16.63 3.33 -15.62
C ASN A 132 -18.15 3.16 -15.46
N GLU A 133 -18.59 2.11 -14.79
CA GLU A 133 -19.99 1.82 -14.52
C GLU A 133 -20.53 2.53 -13.27
N LEU A 134 -19.67 3.14 -12.44
CA LEU A 134 -20.12 3.92 -11.29
C LEU A 134 -20.93 5.14 -11.74
N ASN A 135 -22.17 5.24 -11.24
CA ASN A 135 -23.10 6.30 -11.58
C ASN A 135 -23.60 7.03 -10.32
N GLY A 136 -24.01 8.27 -10.50
CA GLY A 136 -24.48 9.16 -9.44
C GLY A 136 -23.55 10.38 -9.26
N PRO A 137 -23.97 11.39 -8.48
CA PRO A 137 -23.16 12.56 -8.24
C PRO A 137 -21.81 12.22 -7.60
N GLY A 138 -20.71 12.75 -8.15
CA GLY A 138 -19.37 12.59 -7.59
C GLY A 138 -18.64 11.31 -8.03
N THR A 139 -19.13 10.60 -9.06
CA THR A 139 -18.44 9.44 -9.67
C THR A 139 -17.67 9.80 -10.94
N GLU A 140 -17.73 11.05 -11.39
CA GLU A 140 -17.09 11.57 -12.61
C GLU A 140 -15.56 11.41 -12.55
N ALA A 141 -14.99 11.56 -11.36
CA ALA A 141 -13.57 11.29 -11.09
C ALA A 141 -13.19 9.83 -11.35
N ALA A 142 -14.06 8.87 -11.03
CA ALA A 142 -13.79 7.45 -11.27
C ALA A 142 -13.67 7.13 -12.77
N LYS A 143 -14.53 7.73 -13.61
CA LYS A 143 -14.47 7.57 -15.07
C LYS A 143 -13.18 8.16 -15.65
N LYS A 144 -12.79 9.34 -15.18
CA LYS A 144 -11.51 9.96 -15.56
C LYS A 144 -10.31 9.12 -15.10
N ASN A 145 -10.35 8.55 -13.90
CA ASN A 145 -9.34 7.63 -13.40
C ASN A 145 -9.23 6.36 -14.24
N ALA A 146 -10.36 5.72 -14.55
CA ALA A 146 -10.35 4.54 -15.40
C ALA A 146 -9.73 4.82 -16.77
N ALA A 147 -10.05 5.96 -17.39
CA ALA A 147 -9.44 6.38 -18.66
C ALA A 147 -7.93 6.66 -18.53
N LEU A 148 -7.51 7.32 -17.45
CA LEU A 148 -6.10 7.63 -17.18
C LEU A 148 -5.29 6.36 -16.92
N TRP A 149 -5.73 5.51 -16.01
CA TRP A 149 -5.04 4.29 -15.60
C TRP A 149 -5.05 3.21 -16.68
N ALA A 150 -6.04 3.21 -17.58
CA ALA A 150 -6.02 2.34 -18.75
C ALA A 150 -4.83 2.60 -19.69
N LYS A 151 -4.23 3.80 -19.65
CA LYS A 151 -3.00 4.13 -20.41
C LYS A 151 -1.77 3.39 -19.87
N ASP A 152 -1.76 3.01 -18.60
CA ASP A 152 -0.60 2.42 -17.90
C ASP A 152 -0.98 1.26 -16.97
N LYS A 153 -1.80 0.35 -17.48
CA LYS A 153 -2.29 -0.80 -16.70
C LYS A 153 -1.19 -1.81 -16.37
N ASP A 154 -0.11 -1.82 -17.14
CA ASP A 154 0.99 -2.77 -17.03
C ASP A 154 1.73 -2.60 -15.72
N VAL A 155 1.95 -1.36 -15.26
CA VAL A 155 2.56 -1.09 -13.94
C VAL A 155 1.75 -1.75 -12.83
N SER A 156 0.42 -1.64 -12.87
CA SER A 156 -0.43 -2.27 -11.87
C SER A 156 -0.51 -3.78 -12.00
N ALA A 157 -0.45 -4.32 -13.21
CA ALA A 157 -0.72 -5.73 -13.46
C ALA A 157 0.53 -6.62 -13.42
N ALA A 158 1.67 -6.12 -13.87
CA ALA A 158 2.91 -6.88 -13.99
C ALA A 158 3.62 -7.09 -12.65
N ASP A 159 3.54 -6.12 -11.74
CA ASP A 159 4.20 -6.21 -10.44
C ASP A 159 3.31 -6.86 -9.37
N PHE A 160 3.88 -7.81 -8.63
CA PHE A 160 3.15 -8.56 -7.61
C PHE A 160 2.76 -7.69 -6.39
N ALA A 161 3.61 -6.77 -5.96
CA ALA A 161 3.33 -5.82 -4.88
C ALA A 161 2.20 -4.88 -5.26
N ILE A 162 2.36 -4.24 -6.42
CA ILE A 162 1.47 -3.21 -6.91
C ILE A 162 0.09 -3.81 -7.17
N SER A 163 0.01 -4.96 -7.85
CA SER A 163 -1.27 -5.62 -8.10
C SER A 163 -2.03 -6.03 -6.83
N ASN A 164 -1.34 -6.38 -5.75
CA ASN A 164 -1.98 -6.70 -4.48
C ASN A 164 -2.53 -5.46 -3.77
N ILE A 165 -1.82 -4.33 -3.84
CA ILE A 165 -2.32 -3.04 -3.32
C ILE A 165 -3.51 -2.55 -4.14
N TYR A 166 -3.43 -2.67 -5.46
CA TYR A 166 -4.52 -2.32 -6.34
C TYR A 166 -5.77 -3.17 -6.06
N ALA A 167 -5.61 -4.49 -5.94
CA ALA A 167 -6.70 -5.40 -5.56
C ALA A 167 -7.28 -5.08 -4.17
N LEU A 168 -6.42 -4.74 -3.20
CA LEU A 168 -6.86 -4.32 -1.87
C LEU A 168 -7.71 -3.05 -1.97
N GLY A 169 -7.24 -2.03 -2.68
CA GLY A 169 -7.99 -0.80 -2.93
C GLY A 169 -9.34 -1.06 -3.56
N TRP A 170 -9.40 -1.94 -4.56
CA TRP A 170 -10.65 -2.29 -5.23
C TRP A 170 -11.64 -3.04 -4.32
N LEU A 171 -11.16 -3.93 -3.46
CA LEU A 171 -12.00 -4.59 -2.45
C LEU A 171 -12.55 -3.58 -1.44
N LEU A 172 -11.69 -2.73 -0.87
CA LEU A 172 -12.08 -1.72 0.11
C LEU A 172 -13.03 -0.67 -0.49
N ALA A 173 -12.84 -0.36 -1.77
CA ALA A 173 -13.74 0.51 -2.52
C ALA A 173 -15.13 -0.10 -2.58
N ARG A 174 -15.29 -1.35 -3.02
CA ARG A 174 -16.59 -2.03 -3.07
C ARG A 174 -17.26 -2.25 -1.72
N GLU A 175 -16.51 -2.20 -0.62
CA GLU A 175 -17.05 -2.22 0.75
C GLU A 175 -17.63 -0.86 1.19
N GLN A 176 -17.45 0.21 0.41
CA GLN A 176 -18.03 1.53 0.71
C GLN A 176 -19.54 1.59 0.45
N PRO A 177 -20.29 2.37 1.25
CA PRO A 177 -21.76 2.32 1.25
C PRO A 177 -22.42 2.97 0.03
N ASP A 178 -21.70 3.81 -0.72
CA ASP A 178 -22.26 4.56 -1.85
C ASP A 178 -21.21 4.76 -2.96
N ALA A 179 -21.69 5.00 -4.19
CA ALA A 179 -20.84 5.09 -5.38
C ALA A 179 -19.80 6.21 -5.31
N HIS A 180 -20.13 7.33 -4.64
CA HIS A 180 -19.17 8.42 -4.45
C HIS A 180 -18.02 7.99 -3.53
N ARG A 181 -18.31 7.36 -2.40
CA ARG A 181 -17.27 6.81 -1.52
C ARG A 181 -16.49 5.67 -2.16
N GLN A 182 -17.15 4.82 -2.96
CA GLN A 182 -16.49 3.79 -3.75
C GLN A 182 -15.45 4.41 -4.70
N ALA A 183 -15.85 5.44 -5.46
CA ALA A 183 -14.98 6.19 -6.35
C ALA A 183 -13.80 6.84 -5.61
N MET A 184 -14.06 7.50 -4.48
CA MET A 184 -13.04 8.16 -3.66
C MET A 184 -12.02 7.17 -3.09
N MET A 185 -12.48 6.06 -2.51
CA MET A 185 -11.62 5.01 -1.96
C MET A 185 -10.72 4.41 -3.04
N MET A 186 -11.29 4.05 -4.20
CA MET A 186 -10.50 3.51 -5.30
C MET A 186 -9.53 4.54 -5.88
N GLY A 187 -9.96 5.79 -6.03
CA GLY A 187 -9.13 6.93 -6.45
C GLY A 187 -7.84 7.01 -5.64
N ILE A 188 -7.95 6.91 -4.32
CA ILE A 188 -6.82 7.10 -3.40
C ILE A 188 -5.83 5.93 -3.48
N PHE A 189 -6.31 4.69 -3.53
CA PHE A 189 -5.41 3.55 -3.73
C PHE A 189 -4.80 3.52 -5.12
N GLY A 190 -5.57 3.87 -6.15
CA GLY A 190 -5.10 3.97 -7.52
C GLY A 190 -4.04 5.06 -7.71
N LEU A 191 -4.11 6.17 -6.95
CA LEU A 191 -3.06 7.20 -6.90
C LEU A 191 -1.70 6.63 -6.49
N PHE A 192 -1.66 5.75 -5.50
CA PHE A 192 -0.39 5.16 -5.04
C PHE A 192 0.20 4.15 -6.02
N VAL A 193 -0.63 3.61 -6.90
CA VAL A 193 -0.25 2.60 -7.89
C VAL A 193 0.14 3.22 -9.22
N ASN A 194 -0.64 4.18 -9.71
CA ASN A 194 -0.47 4.80 -11.03
C ASN A 194 0.16 6.19 -10.94
N GLU A 195 0.56 6.61 -9.74
CA GLU A 195 1.16 7.90 -9.41
C GLU A 195 0.28 9.13 -9.73
N LYS A 196 -0.88 8.95 -10.35
CA LYS A 196 -1.83 10.00 -10.72
C LYS A 196 -3.26 9.55 -10.51
N ALA A 197 -4.10 10.43 -9.98
CA ALA A 197 -5.54 10.18 -9.85
C ALA A 197 -6.34 11.47 -9.66
N TRP A 198 -7.58 11.45 -10.15
CA TRP A 198 -8.66 12.34 -9.80
C TRP A 198 -9.31 11.92 -8.48
N ILE A 199 -9.24 12.80 -7.48
CA ILE A 199 -9.86 12.65 -6.16
C ILE A 199 -10.85 13.80 -5.97
N GLY A 200 -12.14 13.51 -6.16
CA GLY A 200 -13.16 14.54 -6.29
C GLY A 200 -12.94 15.35 -7.57
N ASP A 201 -12.88 16.67 -7.45
CA ASP A 201 -12.61 17.61 -8.55
C ASP A 201 -11.12 17.87 -8.78
N ARG A 202 -10.24 17.34 -7.93
CA ARG A 202 -8.79 17.57 -7.97
C ARG A 202 -8.07 16.44 -8.70
N CYS A 203 -7.15 16.77 -9.57
CA CYS A 203 -6.12 15.84 -10.03
C CYS A 203 -4.90 15.94 -9.10
N LEU A 204 -4.38 14.79 -8.66
CA LEU A 204 -3.14 14.69 -7.91
C LEU A 204 -2.13 13.87 -8.70
N ASP A 205 -0.91 14.40 -8.83
CA ASP A 205 0.24 13.73 -9.42
C ASP A 205 1.36 13.63 -8.36
N ILE A 206 1.67 12.40 -7.99
CA ILE A 206 2.69 12.04 -7.01
C ILE A 206 3.91 11.35 -7.63
N SER A 207 4.07 11.38 -8.96
CA SER A 207 5.23 10.76 -9.63
C SER A 207 6.58 11.23 -9.10
N LYS A 208 6.66 12.49 -8.65
CA LYS A 208 7.87 13.07 -8.02
C LYS A 208 8.15 12.55 -6.60
N VAL A 209 7.15 11.95 -5.95
CA VAL A 209 7.31 11.29 -4.66
C VAL A 209 8.11 10.00 -4.81
N ALA A 210 8.02 9.33 -5.96
CA ALA A 210 8.81 8.13 -6.26
C ALA A 210 10.32 8.42 -6.36
N THR A 211 10.71 9.66 -6.73
CA THR A 211 12.12 10.09 -6.86
C THR A 211 12.69 10.79 -5.63
N ILE A 212 11.84 11.03 -4.61
CA ILE A 212 12.19 11.51 -3.27
C ILE A 212 12.75 12.95 -3.20
N LEU A 213 11.87 13.84 -2.72
CA LEU A 213 12.09 15.07 -1.93
C LEU A 213 12.50 16.43 -2.54
N ASP A 214 12.79 16.59 -3.83
CA ASP A 214 13.07 17.95 -4.36
C ASP A 214 11.83 18.74 -4.82
N ALA A 215 10.66 18.11 -4.88
CA ALA A 215 9.39 18.81 -5.09
C ALA A 215 8.22 18.07 -4.41
N PRO A 216 7.42 18.73 -3.55
CA PRO A 216 6.16 18.16 -3.07
C PRO A 216 5.24 17.81 -4.25
N PRO A 217 4.37 16.80 -4.11
CA PRO A 217 3.39 16.45 -5.14
C PRO A 217 2.58 17.71 -5.50
N LYS A 218 2.46 17.98 -6.80
CA LYS A 218 1.77 19.18 -7.28
C LYS A 218 0.38 18.79 -7.77
N VAL A 219 -0.59 19.65 -7.48
CA VAL A 219 -1.91 19.65 -8.12
C VAL A 219 -1.71 20.27 -9.50
N GLU A 220 -1.42 19.45 -10.50
CA GLU A 220 -1.36 19.85 -11.91
C GLU A 220 -2.31 18.94 -12.71
N SER A 221 -2.75 19.39 -13.89
CA SER A 221 -3.75 18.70 -14.70
C SER A 221 -3.31 17.28 -15.07
N CYS A 222 -4.18 16.30 -14.83
CA CYS A 222 -4.03 14.95 -15.36
C CYS A 222 -4.35 15.02 -16.86
N GLU A 223 -3.33 15.13 -17.71
CA GLU A 223 -3.45 15.04 -19.17
C GLU A 223 -3.73 13.60 -19.67
#